data_AF-A0A0C9VX84-F1
#
_entry.id   AF-A0A0C9VX84-F1
#
_cell.length_a   1.000
_cell.length_b   1.000
_cell.length_c   1.000
_cell.angle_alpha   90.00
_cell.angle_beta   90.00
_cell.angle_gamma   90.00
#
_symmetry.space_group_name_H-M   'P 1'
#
loop_
_entity.id
_entity.type
_entity.pdbx_description
1 polymer ?
#
loop_
_entity_poly.entity_id
_entity_poly.type
_entity_poly.pdbx_seq_one_letter_code
_entity_poly.pdbx_strand_id
1 'polypeptide(L)'
;MPPKAKERTKGETKRKGKKKAGETHENNNEAEEEVNQIIGQSAPKLEEAILRAEELNNLAREAIIGVAHLDVVETRNRLKFGTWNPRAVKEEEVNKLMDSFLQHGLNRFEYSNGIPLCVPPTSLKPDTFMPMDTFTQQGKDFSSEQLPTLEFVDNTSRILAAGGAHRVAALSKYLTRCRQLVLGLNHQLKNVDGEDDDETRRARKNVAELGGVLKYHGKWIVILYDLGKVKAEQGKLGLHISTN
;
A
#
# COMPACT_ATOMS: atom_id res chain seq x y z
N MET A 1 -15.43 -6.95 56.25
CA MET A 1 -15.04 -6.03 57.33
C MET A 1 -13.52 -6.03 57.48
N PRO A 2 -12.86 -4.86 57.52
CA PRO A 2 -11.45 -4.67 57.94
C PRO A 2 -11.37 -4.82 59.50
N PRO A 3 -10.21 -4.98 60.19
CA PRO A 3 -9.14 -3.95 60.31
C PRO A 3 -7.70 -4.52 60.53
N LYS A 4 -6.62 -3.75 60.42
CA LYS A 4 -6.06 -2.93 61.52
C LYS A 4 -5.03 -1.92 60.97
N ALA A 5 -5.29 -0.65 61.29
CA ALA A 5 -4.29 0.41 61.37
C ALA A 5 -3.65 0.43 62.77
N LYS A 6 -2.44 1.00 62.88
CA LYS A 6 -1.85 1.77 64.00
C LYS A 6 -0.45 2.23 63.50
N GLU A 7 0.11 3.40 63.75
CA GLU A 7 -0.24 4.61 64.50
C GLU A 7 0.73 5.71 64.01
N ARG A 8 0.23 6.89 63.62
CA ARG A 8 0.37 8.19 64.32
C ARG A 8 1.80 8.70 64.56
N THR A 9 2.06 9.91 64.05
CA THR A 9 2.35 11.06 64.92
C THR A 9 1.76 12.35 64.35
N LYS A 10 1.13 13.09 65.27
CA LYS A 10 0.46 14.38 65.15
C LYS A 10 1.44 15.51 65.48
N GLY A 11 1.19 16.67 64.88
CA GLY A 11 1.43 18.01 65.43
C GLY A 11 0.82 19.00 64.43
N GLU A 12 -0.47 19.36 64.47
CA GLU A 12 -1.08 20.42 65.31
C GLU A 12 -0.21 21.68 65.40
N THR A 13 -0.63 22.92 65.12
CA THR A 13 -1.85 23.57 64.61
C THR A 13 -1.52 25.08 64.56
N LYS A 14 -2.08 25.88 63.65
CA LYS A 14 -3.02 26.97 63.99
C LYS A 14 -3.52 27.76 62.78
N ARG A 15 -4.82 28.06 62.88
CA ARG A 15 -5.72 28.76 61.96
C ARG A 15 -5.63 30.29 62.08
N LYS A 16 -6.10 30.95 61.01
CA LYS A 16 -6.83 32.24 60.87
C LYS A 16 -6.06 33.15 59.90
N GLY A 17 -6.56 33.61 58.75
CA GLY A 17 -7.92 33.74 58.23
C GLY A 17 -8.08 35.19 57.76
N LYS A 18 -8.21 35.44 56.44
CA LYS A 18 -8.88 36.64 55.88
C LYS A 18 -8.99 36.55 54.36
N LYS A 19 -10.21 36.76 53.85
CA LYS A 19 -10.53 37.00 52.44
C LYS A 19 -9.66 38.12 51.85
N LYS A 20 -9.11 37.90 50.67
CA LYS A 20 -9.04 38.91 49.60
C LYS A 20 -9.33 38.20 48.28
N ALA A 21 -10.41 38.64 47.63
CA ALA A 21 -10.59 38.47 46.20
C ALA A 21 -9.47 39.25 45.50
N GLY A 22 -8.90 38.67 44.45
CA GLY A 22 -7.85 39.29 43.65
C GLY A 22 -7.23 38.27 42.70
N GLU A 23 -7.67 38.34 41.44
CA GLU A 23 -6.87 38.03 40.24
C GLU A 23 -6.37 36.59 40.05
N THR A 24 -7.27 35.73 39.55
CA THR A 24 -6.90 34.68 38.59
C THR A 24 -7.31 35.18 37.20
N HIS A 25 -6.42 35.91 36.52
CA HIS A 25 -6.64 36.24 35.10
C HIS A 25 -5.37 36.37 34.24
N GLU A 26 -4.16 36.13 34.75
CA GLU A 26 -2.93 36.41 33.98
C GLU A 26 -2.33 35.19 33.25
N ASN A 27 -2.65 33.95 33.61
CA ASN A 27 -2.00 32.76 33.01
C ASN A 27 -2.62 32.24 31.70
N ASN A 28 -3.77 32.76 31.25
CA ASN A 28 -4.37 32.33 29.97
C ASN A 28 -3.81 33.08 28.77
N ASN A 29 -3.39 34.34 28.96
CA ASN A 29 -2.88 35.16 27.85
C ASN A 29 -1.49 34.72 27.39
N GLU A 30 -0.60 34.31 28.30
CA GLU A 30 0.74 33.82 27.92
C GLU A 30 0.67 32.50 27.15
N ALA A 31 -0.22 31.58 27.54
CA ALA A 31 -0.42 30.31 26.83
C ALA A 31 -1.09 30.51 25.47
N GLU A 32 -2.05 31.43 25.35
CA GLU A 32 -2.65 31.78 24.06
C GLU A 32 -1.66 32.53 23.15
N GLU A 33 -0.78 33.38 23.68
CA GLU A 33 0.29 34.02 22.92
C GLU A 33 1.36 33.02 22.46
N GLU A 34 1.74 32.04 23.28
CA GLU A 34 2.64 30.95 22.89
C GLU A 34 2.02 30.10 21.78
N VAL A 35 0.75 29.72 21.93
CA VAL A 35 0.02 28.96 20.91
C VAL A 35 -0.13 29.78 19.63
N ASN A 36 -0.44 31.07 19.71
CA ASN A 36 -0.54 31.95 18.54
C ASN A 36 0.81 32.20 17.87
N GLN A 37 1.91 32.27 18.63
CA GLN A 37 3.27 32.31 18.06
C GLN A 37 3.63 30.99 17.37
N ILE A 38 3.31 29.84 17.97
CA ILE A 38 3.55 28.52 17.37
C ILE A 38 2.71 28.37 16.08
N ILE A 39 1.43 28.75 16.11
CA ILE A 39 0.54 28.73 14.94
C ILE A 39 1.07 29.67 13.85
N GLY A 40 1.44 30.90 14.19
CA GLY A 40 1.98 31.88 13.23
C GLY A 40 3.30 31.43 12.58
N GLN A 41 4.13 30.66 13.28
CA GLN A 41 5.40 30.15 12.74
C GLN A 41 5.26 28.83 11.95
N SER A 42 4.19 28.07 12.18
CA SER A 42 3.97 26.75 11.56
C SER A 42 2.97 26.76 10.40
N ALA A 43 1.98 27.66 10.41
CA ALA A 43 0.99 27.83 9.33
C ALA A 43 1.61 28.10 7.94
N PRO A 44 2.54 29.07 7.76
CA PRO A 44 3.10 29.35 6.43
C PRO A 44 3.92 28.18 5.87
N LYS A 45 4.57 27.40 6.75
CA LYS A 45 5.33 26.21 6.34
C LYS A 45 4.43 25.05 5.94
N LEU A 46 3.25 24.93 6.54
CA LEU A 46 2.26 23.91 6.20
C LEU A 46 1.60 24.22 4.86
N GLU A 47 1.18 25.47 4.64
CA GLU A 47 0.57 25.92 3.38
C GLU A 47 1.52 25.70 2.19
N GLU A 48 2.80 26.08 2.32
CA GLU A 48 3.82 25.80 1.30
C GLU A 48 4.05 24.31 1.08
N ALA A 49 3.91 23.48 2.11
CA ALA A 49 4.08 22.03 1.97
C ALA A 49 2.88 21.40 1.25
N ILE A 50 1.66 21.89 1.51
CA ILE A 50 0.43 21.47 0.81
C ILE A 50 0.54 21.84 -0.67
N LEU A 51 0.87 23.09 -0.99
CA LEU A 51 1.02 23.55 -2.38
C LEU A 51 2.07 22.73 -3.13
N ARG A 52 3.22 22.44 -2.51
CA ARG A 52 4.25 21.57 -3.10
C ARG A 52 3.75 20.14 -3.31
N ALA A 53 2.96 19.58 -2.40
CA ALA A 53 2.39 18.25 -2.55
C ALA A 53 1.36 18.20 -3.68
N GLU A 54 0.52 19.24 -3.81
CA GLU A 54 -0.44 19.38 -4.91
C GLU A 54 0.25 19.49 -6.26
N GLU A 55 1.33 20.27 -6.35
CA GLU A 55 2.14 20.41 -7.56
C GLU A 55 2.76 19.07 -7.96
N LEU A 56 3.35 18.33 -7.02
CA LEU A 56 3.87 16.98 -7.27
C LEU A 56 2.78 15.98 -7.65
N ASN A 57 1.57 16.11 -7.09
CA ASN A 57 0.42 15.29 -7.47
C ASN A 57 -0.04 15.59 -8.91
N ASN A 58 -0.03 16.85 -9.33
CA ASN A 58 -0.36 17.23 -10.70
C ASN A 58 0.70 16.70 -11.67
N LEU A 59 1.99 16.90 -11.37
CA LEU A 59 3.09 16.35 -12.17
C LEU A 59 3.05 14.82 -12.24
N ALA A 60 2.67 14.14 -11.15
CA ALA A 60 2.51 12.69 -11.15
C ALA A 60 1.39 12.28 -12.10
N ARG A 61 0.23 12.94 -12.06
CA ARG A 61 -0.89 12.67 -12.97
C ARG A 61 -0.51 12.91 -14.43
N GLU A 62 0.18 14.00 -14.74
CA GLU A 62 0.68 14.32 -16.08
C GLU A 62 1.76 13.35 -16.59
N ALA A 63 2.45 12.68 -15.67
CA ALA A 63 3.43 11.66 -16.01
C ALA A 63 2.80 10.29 -16.31
N ILE A 64 1.52 10.06 -15.99
CA ILE A 64 0.87 8.79 -16.27
C ILE A 64 0.62 8.65 -17.78
N ILE A 65 1.12 7.57 -18.35
CA ILE A 65 0.88 7.15 -19.73
C ILE A 65 -0.44 6.38 -19.80
N GLY A 66 -0.63 5.43 -18.88
CA GLY A 66 -1.78 4.53 -18.90
C GLY A 66 -1.70 3.41 -17.88
N VAL A 67 -2.59 2.43 -18.02
CA VAL A 67 -2.71 1.27 -17.14
C VAL A 67 -2.78 -0.03 -17.93
N ALA A 68 -2.27 -1.11 -17.35
CA ALA A 68 -2.25 -2.43 -17.98
C ALA A 68 -2.14 -3.53 -16.93
N HIS A 69 -2.19 -4.79 -17.37
CA HIS A 69 -1.78 -5.94 -16.57
C HIS A 69 -0.34 -6.35 -16.88
N LEU A 70 0.42 -6.73 -15.85
CA LEU A 70 1.74 -7.36 -16.02
C LEU A 70 1.84 -8.58 -15.10
N ASP A 71 2.43 -9.67 -15.58
CA ASP A 71 2.87 -10.73 -14.66
C ASP A 71 4.12 -10.28 -13.91
N VAL A 72 3.93 -9.73 -12.72
CA VAL A 72 5.00 -9.13 -11.92
C VAL A 72 5.89 -10.17 -11.23
N VAL A 73 5.43 -11.43 -11.16
CA VAL A 73 6.20 -12.54 -10.57
C VAL A 73 7.12 -13.13 -11.63
N GLU A 74 6.62 -13.36 -12.85
CA GLU A 74 7.43 -13.79 -13.98
C GLU A 74 8.44 -12.71 -14.39
N THR A 75 8.03 -11.45 -14.42
CA THR A 75 8.88 -10.30 -14.80
C THR A 75 9.80 -9.83 -13.65
N ARG A 76 9.81 -10.52 -12.51
CA ARG A 76 10.48 -10.06 -11.28
C ARG A 76 11.97 -9.74 -11.47
N ASN A 77 12.68 -10.51 -12.29
CA ASN A 77 14.10 -10.31 -12.59
C ASN A 77 14.39 -9.01 -13.35
N ARG A 78 13.41 -8.49 -14.11
CA ARG A 78 13.50 -7.22 -14.84
C ARG A 78 13.08 -6.03 -13.98
N LEU A 79 12.24 -6.25 -12.95
CA LEU A 79 11.79 -5.20 -12.04
C LEU A 79 12.93 -4.75 -11.10
N LYS A 80 13.31 -3.48 -11.23
CA LYS A 80 14.24 -2.80 -10.33
C LYS A 80 13.47 -1.88 -9.39
N PHE A 81 13.37 -2.30 -8.13
CA PHE A 81 12.84 -1.50 -7.04
C PHE A 81 13.93 -0.65 -6.38
N GLY A 82 13.53 0.33 -5.58
CA GLY A 82 14.45 1.09 -4.73
C GLY A 82 15.23 2.19 -5.43
N THR A 83 14.91 2.50 -6.69
CA THR A 83 15.59 3.56 -7.45
C THR A 83 15.40 4.94 -6.82
N TRP A 84 14.20 5.25 -6.33
CA TRP A 84 13.89 6.53 -5.69
C TRP A 84 13.68 6.42 -4.18
N ASN A 85 13.29 5.24 -3.70
CA ASN A 85 13.06 4.99 -2.28
C ASN A 85 13.66 3.62 -1.90
N PRO A 86 14.92 3.58 -1.44
CA PRO A 86 15.70 2.36 -1.24
C PRO A 86 15.28 1.53 -0.02
N ARG A 87 13.98 1.53 0.33
CA ARG A 87 13.45 0.71 1.42
C ARG A 87 13.68 -0.77 1.12
N ALA A 88 14.37 -1.44 2.03
CA ALA A 88 14.51 -2.88 1.99
C ALA A 88 13.13 -3.55 2.11
N VAL A 89 12.96 -4.67 1.40
CA VAL A 89 11.80 -5.55 1.61
C VAL A 89 11.92 -6.15 3.01
N LYS A 90 10.93 -5.90 3.85
CA LYS A 90 10.86 -6.37 5.22
C LYS A 90 9.93 -7.57 5.27
N GLU A 91 10.41 -8.66 5.85
CA GLU A 91 9.66 -9.92 5.93
C GLU A 91 8.34 -9.75 6.69
N GLU A 92 8.32 -8.94 7.75
CA GLU A 92 7.12 -8.62 8.53
C GLU A 92 6.00 -8.00 7.67
N GLU A 93 6.35 -7.03 6.83
CA GLU A 93 5.38 -6.37 5.93
C GLU A 93 4.92 -7.30 4.81
N VAL A 94 5.79 -8.21 4.36
CA VAL A 94 5.41 -9.27 3.41
C VAL A 94 4.41 -10.23 4.05
N ASN A 95 4.62 -10.62 5.31
CA ASN A 95 3.72 -11.52 6.02
C ASN A 95 2.36 -10.87 6.29
N LYS A 96 2.32 -9.58 6.67
CA LYS A 96 1.06 -8.83 6.79
C LYS A 96 0.26 -8.83 5.49
N LEU A 97 0.92 -8.62 4.35
CA LEU A 97 0.27 -8.68 3.03
C LEU A 97 -0.21 -10.09 2.71
N MET A 98 0.59 -11.12 3.02
CA MET A 98 0.15 -12.51 2.86
C MET A 98 -1.08 -12.85 3.70
N ASP A 99 -1.13 -12.41 4.95
CA ASP A 99 -2.28 -12.61 5.83
C ASP A 99 -3.51 -11.89 5.28
N SER A 100 -3.34 -10.66 4.78
CA SER A 100 -4.40 -9.94 4.07
C SER A 100 -4.91 -10.71 2.84
N PHE A 101 -4.02 -11.33 2.06
CA PHE A 101 -4.43 -12.11 0.89
C PHE A 101 -5.22 -13.36 1.28
N LEU A 102 -4.87 -13.99 2.39
CA LEU A 102 -5.57 -15.17 2.91
C LEU A 102 -6.95 -14.82 3.50
N GLN A 103 -7.08 -13.66 4.14
CA GLN A 103 -8.32 -13.24 4.80
C GLN A 103 -9.31 -12.57 3.85
N HIS A 104 -8.83 -11.74 2.92
CA HIS A 104 -9.66 -10.87 2.09
C HIS A 104 -9.57 -11.16 0.59
N GLY A 105 -8.68 -12.09 0.19
CA GLY A 105 -8.41 -12.36 -1.22
C GLY A 105 -7.45 -11.34 -1.84
N LEU A 106 -7.33 -11.39 -3.17
CA LEU A 106 -6.38 -10.57 -3.93
C LEU A 106 -7.11 -9.46 -4.70
N ASN A 107 -6.90 -8.21 -4.27
CA ASN A 107 -7.39 -7.02 -4.99
C ASN A 107 -6.40 -6.57 -6.07
N ARG A 108 -5.92 -7.52 -6.88
CA ARG A 108 -4.81 -7.34 -7.82
C ARG A 108 -5.11 -6.45 -9.02
N PHE A 109 -6.39 -6.15 -9.28
CA PHE A 109 -6.86 -5.31 -10.38
C PHE A 109 -7.48 -4.00 -9.91
N GLU A 110 -7.44 -3.72 -8.60
CA GLU A 110 -7.88 -2.45 -8.06
C GLU A 110 -6.82 -1.38 -8.33
N TYR A 111 -7.21 -0.24 -8.90
CA TYR A 111 -6.29 0.84 -9.26
C TYR A 111 -5.44 1.33 -8.07
N SER A 112 -6.03 1.41 -6.87
CA SER A 112 -5.36 1.77 -5.61
C SER A 112 -4.21 0.81 -5.26
N ASN A 113 -4.28 -0.43 -5.72
CA ASN A 113 -3.27 -1.46 -5.53
C ASN A 113 -2.28 -1.54 -6.69
N GLY A 114 -2.33 -0.62 -7.65
CA GLY A 114 -1.46 -0.60 -8.83
C GLY A 114 0.03 -0.49 -8.47
N ILE A 115 0.87 -1.21 -9.22
CA ILE A 115 2.32 -1.09 -9.08
C ILE A 115 2.80 -0.01 -10.06
N PRO A 116 3.41 1.09 -9.58
CA PRO A 116 3.89 2.15 -10.45
C PRO A 116 5.18 1.73 -11.15
N LEU A 117 5.14 1.68 -12.49
CA LEU A 117 6.27 1.38 -13.35
C LEU A 117 6.66 2.62 -14.13
N CYS A 118 7.92 3.04 -14.04
CA CYS A 118 8.46 4.16 -14.77
C CYS A 118 9.26 3.65 -15.97
N VAL A 119 8.77 3.92 -17.17
CA VAL A 119 9.26 3.34 -18.42
C VAL A 119 9.37 4.41 -19.51
N PRO A 120 10.35 4.31 -20.44
CA PRO A 120 10.33 5.14 -21.64
C PRO A 120 9.09 4.79 -22.48
N PRO A 121 8.28 5.76 -22.94
CA PRO A 121 7.10 5.46 -23.78
C PRO A 121 7.44 4.65 -25.03
N THR A 122 8.60 4.88 -25.63
CA THR A 122 9.12 4.17 -26.80
C THR A 122 9.44 2.69 -26.55
N SER A 123 9.51 2.25 -25.28
CA SER A 123 9.77 0.86 -24.92
C SER A 123 8.49 0.01 -24.85
N LEU A 124 7.31 0.64 -24.92
CA LEU A 124 6.02 -0.02 -24.83
C LEU A 124 5.53 -0.42 -26.23
N LYS A 125 4.95 -1.61 -26.37
CA LYS A 125 4.23 -1.94 -27.60
C LYS A 125 2.88 -1.20 -27.63
N PRO A 126 2.48 -0.66 -28.80
CA PRO A 126 1.14 -0.11 -29.00
C PRO A 126 0.06 -1.15 -28.63
N ASP A 127 -1.10 -0.68 -28.17
CA ASP A 127 -2.29 -1.49 -27.82
C ASP A 127 -2.11 -2.50 -26.67
N THR A 128 -0.96 -2.48 -25.97
CA THR A 128 -0.72 -3.35 -24.80
C THR A 128 -0.97 -2.67 -23.46
N PHE A 129 -1.43 -1.43 -23.49
CA PHE A 129 -1.88 -0.68 -22.32
C PHE A 129 -3.08 0.20 -22.72
N MET A 130 -3.92 0.54 -21.76
CA MET A 130 -4.98 1.52 -21.95
C MET A 130 -4.45 2.92 -21.59
N PRO A 131 -4.48 3.91 -22.50
CA PRO A 131 -4.12 5.28 -22.17
C PRO A 131 -4.93 5.82 -20.99
N MET A 132 -4.31 6.67 -20.17
CA MET A 132 -4.94 7.14 -18.92
C MET A 132 -6.23 7.93 -19.15
N ASP A 133 -6.26 8.75 -20.19
CA ASP A 133 -7.46 9.52 -20.55
C ASP A 133 -8.62 8.60 -20.92
N THR A 134 -8.34 7.48 -21.61
CA THR A 134 -9.34 6.47 -21.92
C THR A 134 -9.79 5.71 -20.66
N PHE A 135 -8.87 5.40 -19.76
CA PHE A 135 -9.17 4.69 -18.51
C PHE A 135 -10.05 5.51 -17.56
N THR A 136 -9.80 6.81 -17.45
CA THR A 136 -10.57 7.70 -16.56
C THR A 136 -11.98 8.00 -17.07
N GLN A 137 -12.22 7.85 -18.38
CA GLN A 137 -13.56 7.98 -18.98
C GLN A 137 -14.42 6.72 -18.83
N GLN A 138 -13.86 5.63 -18.30
CA GLN A 138 -14.61 4.40 -18.12
C GLN A 138 -15.74 4.58 -17.11
N GLY A 139 -16.91 4.01 -17.44
CA GLY A 139 -18.08 4.03 -16.56
C GLY A 139 -17.92 3.13 -15.33
N LYS A 140 -18.88 3.20 -14.40
CA LYS A 140 -18.89 2.40 -13.17
C LYS A 140 -18.89 0.88 -13.40
N ASP A 141 -19.34 0.44 -14.57
CA ASP A 141 -19.44 -0.98 -14.94
C ASP A 141 -18.15 -1.53 -15.58
N PHE A 142 -17.13 -0.69 -15.78
CA PHE A 142 -15.87 -1.14 -16.33
C PHE A 142 -15.12 -2.02 -15.32
N SER A 143 -14.84 -3.25 -15.73
CA SER A 143 -13.99 -4.15 -14.95
C SER A 143 -12.54 -3.97 -15.36
N SER A 144 -11.68 -3.65 -14.39
CA SER A 144 -10.23 -3.58 -14.62
C SER A 144 -9.63 -4.92 -15.06
N GLU A 145 -10.36 -6.04 -14.91
CA GLU A 145 -9.98 -7.34 -15.48
C GLU A 145 -9.87 -7.33 -17.01
N GLN A 146 -10.52 -6.36 -17.68
CA GLN A 146 -10.51 -6.20 -19.13
C GLN A 146 -9.26 -5.47 -19.65
N LEU A 147 -8.40 -4.96 -18.76
CA LEU A 147 -7.18 -4.28 -19.18
C LEU A 147 -6.25 -5.21 -19.98
N PRO A 148 -5.60 -4.68 -21.04
CA PRO A 148 -4.67 -5.45 -21.85
C PRO A 148 -3.45 -5.91 -21.03
N THR A 149 -2.79 -6.96 -21.49
CA THR A 149 -1.51 -7.39 -20.92
C THR A 149 -0.38 -6.61 -21.56
N LEU A 150 0.44 -5.96 -20.73
CA LEU A 150 1.55 -5.12 -21.11
C LEU A 150 2.64 -5.94 -21.81
N GLU A 151 3.11 -5.42 -22.94
CA GLU A 151 4.30 -5.95 -23.61
C GLU A 151 5.30 -4.84 -23.90
N PHE A 152 6.58 -5.21 -23.85
CA PHE A 152 7.68 -4.32 -24.16
C PHE A 152 8.22 -4.64 -25.55
N VAL A 153 8.70 -3.62 -26.26
CA VAL A 153 9.41 -3.77 -27.53
C VAL A 153 10.66 -4.64 -27.35
N ASP A 154 11.38 -4.41 -26.25
CA ASP A 154 12.51 -5.23 -25.81
C ASP A 154 12.23 -5.86 -24.44
N ASN A 155 12.39 -7.19 -24.37
CA ASN A 155 12.16 -7.96 -23.15
C ASN A 155 13.40 -8.12 -22.27
N THR A 156 14.55 -7.55 -22.64
CA THR A 156 15.79 -7.64 -21.84
C THR A 156 15.99 -6.41 -20.95
N SER A 157 15.43 -5.27 -21.33
CA SER A 157 15.52 -4.02 -20.58
C SER A 157 14.93 -4.13 -19.18
N ARG A 158 15.64 -3.51 -18.21
CA ARG A 158 15.17 -3.35 -16.83
C ARG A 158 14.03 -2.35 -16.76
N ILE A 159 13.04 -2.66 -15.94
CA ILE A 159 11.85 -1.84 -15.71
C ILE A 159 11.99 -1.24 -14.31
N LEU A 160 11.91 0.09 -14.21
CA LEU A 160 12.03 0.77 -12.92
C LEU A 160 10.66 0.78 -12.24
N ALA A 161 10.55 0.14 -11.08
CA ALA A 161 9.34 0.15 -10.28
C ALA A 161 9.51 1.15 -9.13
N ALA A 162 8.63 2.15 -9.06
CA ALA A 162 8.68 3.16 -8.01
C ALA A 162 8.14 2.63 -6.66
N GLY A 163 7.36 1.55 -6.66
CA GLY A 163 6.78 0.96 -5.45
C GLY A 163 6.38 -0.50 -5.65
N GLY A 164 5.75 -1.10 -4.63
CA GLY A 164 5.16 -2.44 -4.75
C GLY A 164 6.11 -3.63 -4.49
N ALA A 165 7.34 -3.39 -4.03
CA ALA A 165 8.30 -4.47 -3.78
C ALA A 165 7.78 -5.55 -2.80
N HIS A 166 7.17 -5.14 -1.69
CA HIS A 166 6.55 -6.06 -0.71
C HIS A 166 5.33 -6.78 -1.30
N ARG A 167 4.51 -6.11 -2.11
CA ARG A 167 3.36 -6.72 -2.81
C ARG A 167 3.81 -7.85 -3.73
N VAL A 168 4.83 -7.61 -4.56
CA VAL A 168 5.38 -8.64 -5.45
C VAL A 168 5.98 -9.81 -4.67
N ALA A 169 6.71 -9.53 -3.59
CA ALA A 169 7.28 -10.57 -2.74
C ALA A 169 6.19 -11.41 -2.05
N ALA A 170 5.16 -10.78 -1.50
CA ALA A 170 4.02 -11.44 -0.88
C ALA A 170 3.24 -12.28 -1.90
N LEU A 171 3.00 -11.74 -3.10
CA LEU A 171 2.32 -12.46 -4.17
C LEU A 171 3.09 -13.72 -4.59
N SER A 172 4.41 -13.62 -4.74
CA SER A 172 5.25 -14.77 -5.10
C SER A 172 5.16 -15.90 -4.06
N LYS A 173 5.22 -15.56 -2.76
CA LYS A 173 5.03 -16.54 -1.68
C LYS A 173 3.62 -17.12 -1.64
N TYR A 174 2.61 -16.26 -1.80
CA TYR A 174 1.21 -16.65 -1.81
C TYR A 174 0.92 -17.65 -2.94
N LEU A 175 1.35 -17.36 -4.18
CA LEU A 175 1.18 -18.26 -5.31
C LEU A 175 1.93 -19.58 -5.11
N THR A 176 3.13 -19.55 -4.52
CA THR A 176 3.88 -20.76 -4.17
C THR A 176 3.09 -21.62 -3.17
N ARG A 177 2.53 -21.01 -2.13
CA ARG A 177 1.68 -21.69 -1.15
C ARG A 177 0.42 -22.27 -1.79
N CYS A 178 -0.29 -21.50 -2.63
CA CYS A 178 -1.47 -21.99 -3.36
C CYS A 178 -1.14 -23.21 -4.22
N ARG A 179 -0.01 -23.21 -4.94
CA ARG A 179 0.43 -24.37 -5.74
C ARG A 179 0.68 -25.60 -4.88
N GLN A 180 1.38 -25.44 -3.75
CA GLN A 180 1.65 -26.54 -2.82
C GLN A 180 0.36 -27.12 -2.23
N LEU A 181 -0.59 -26.26 -1.84
CA LEU A 181 -1.89 -26.70 -1.33
C LEU A 181 -2.70 -27.46 -2.38
N VAL A 182 -2.76 -26.96 -3.62
CA VAL A 182 -3.46 -27.65 -4.72
C VAL A 182 -2.83 -29.01 -5.00
N LEU A 183 -1.49 -29.13 -5.01
CA LEU A 183 -0.80 -30.40 -5.19
C LEU A 183 -1.12 -31.38 -4.05
N GLY A 184 -1.10 -30.91 -2.80
CA GLY A 184 -1.45 -31.72 -1.63
C GLY A 184 -2.89 -32.23 -1.66
N LEU A 185 -3.86 -31.33 -1.92
CA LEU A 185 -5.28 -31.68 -2.02
C LEU A 185 -5.54 -32.65 -3.18
N ASN A 186 -4.92 -32.45 -4.34
CA ASN A 186 -5.04 -33.38 -5.46
C ASN A 186 -4.45 -34.77 -5.15
N HIS A 187 -3.37 -34.84 -4.38
CA HIS A 187 -2.81 -36.11 -3.93
C HIS A 187 -3.76 -36.83 -2.96
N GLN A 188 -4.39 -36.10 -2.03
CA GLN A 188 -5.41 -36.65 -1.13
C GLN A 188 -6.60 -37.19 -1.93
N LEU A 189 -7.15 -36.39 -2.85
CA LEU A 189 -8.30 -36.76 -3.67
C LEU A 189 -8.06 -38.00 -4.57
N LYS A 190 -6.81 -38.28 -4.97
CA LYS A 190 -6.47 -39.48 -5.75
C LYS A 190 -6.47 -40.77 -4.93
N ASN A 191 -6.33 -40.65 -3.61
CA ASN A 191 -6.24 -41.80 -2.71
C ASN A 191 -7.58 -42.09 -2.00
N VAL A 192 -8.64 -41.32 -2.31
CA VAL A 192 -9.99 -41.57 -1.80
C VAL A 192 -10.74 -42.42 -2.82
N ASP A 193 -11.01 -43.67 -2.47
CA ASP A 193 -11.84 -44.57 -3.27
C ASP A 193 -13.32 -44.24 -3.08
N GLY A 194 -13.88 -43.44 -4.00
CA GLY A 194 -15.30 -43.52 -4.38
C GLY A 194 -16.37 -42.94 -3.44
N GLU A 195 -16.08 -42.55 -2.20
CA GLU A 195 -17.09 -41.92 -1.33
C GLU A 195 -17.00 -40.37 -1.37
N ASP A 196 -18.08 -39.73 -1.83
CA ASP A 196 -18.24 -38.27 -1.84
C ASP A 196 -18.62 -37.79 -0.43
N ASP A 197 -17.67 -37.88 0.49
CA ASP A 197 -17.82 -37.35 1.84
C ASP A 197 -17.63 -35.82 1.88
N ASP A 198 -17.99 -35.23 3.02
CA ASP A 198 -17.91 -33.79 3.23
C ASP A 198 -16.47 -33.25 3.09
N GLU A 199 -15.46 -34.07 3.38
CA GLU A 199 -14.05 -33.70 3.30
C GLU A 199 -13.59 -33.65 1.83
N THR A 200 -13.96 -34.65 1.04
CA THR A 200 -13.72 -34.73 -0.42
C THR A 200 -14.38 -33.56 -1.14
N ARG A 201 -15.63 -33.23 -0.78
CA ARG A 201 -16.35 -32.09 -1.34
C ARG A 201 -15.67 -30.75 -1.00
N ARG A 202 -15.23 -30.57 0.24
CA ARG A 202 -14.47 -29.37 0.66
C ARG A 202 -13.12 -29.27 -0.06
N ALA A 203 -12.40 -30.37 -0.18
CA ALA A 203 -11.12 -30.41 -0.89
C ALA A 203 -11.29 -30.03 -2.37
N ARG A 204 -12.30 -30.55 -3.07
CA ARG A 204 -12.63 -30.18 -4.46
C ARG A 204 -12.95 -28.69 -4.59
N LYS A 205 -13.75 -28.14 -3.67
CA LYS A 205 -14.08 -26.71 -3.63
C LYS A 205 -12.81 -25.86 -3.46
N ASN A 206 -11.94 -26.22 -2.51
CA ASN A 206 -10.69 -25.51 -2.27
C ASN A 206 -9.74 -25.58 -3.48
N VAL A 207 -9.65 -26.73 -4.15
CA VAL A 207 -8.87 -26.88 -5.40
C VAL A 207 -9.41 -25.94 -6.49
N ALA A 208 -10.74 -25.86 -6.65
CA ALA A 208 -11.36 -24.96 -7.63
C ALA A 208 -11.08 -23.49 -7.32
N GLU A 209 -11.23 -23.06 -6.06
CA GLU A 209 -10.96 -21.68 -5.62
C GLU A 209 -9.48 -21.30 -5.82
N LEU A 210 -8.56 -22.15 -5.36
CA LEU A 210 -7.11 -21.92 -5.53
C LEU A 210 -6.70 -22.01 -7.01
N GLY A 211 -7.34 -22.88 -7.80
CA GLY A 211 -7.17 -22.95 -9.25
C GLY A 211 -7.58 -21.65 -9.94
N GLY A 212 -8.68 -21.03 -9.51
CA GLY A 212 -9.11 -19.71 -9.96
C GLY A 212 -8.06 -18.63 -9.68
N VAL A 213 -7.47 -18.63 -8.48
CA VAL A 213 -6.37 -17.71 -8.11
C VAL A 213 -5.15 -17.91 -9.00
N LEU A 214 -4.77 -19.16 -9.26
CA LEU A 214 -3.58 -19.55 -10.03
C LEU A 214 -3.74 -19.28 -11.54
N LYS A 215 -4.97 -19.28 -12.07
CA LYS A 215 -5.28 -18.96 -13.47
C LYS A 215 -4.74 -17.59 -13.90
N TYR A 216 -4.72 -16.63 -12.97
CA TYR A 216 -4.19 -15.29 -13.24
C TYR A 216 -2.69 -15.17 -13.02
N HIS A 217 -2.00 -16.25 -12.65
CA HIS A 217 -0.56 -16.25 -12.37
C HIS A 217 -0.15 -15.07 -11.48
N GLY A 218 0.92 -14.35 -11.84
CA GLY A 218 1.34 -13.12 -11.19
C GLY A 218 0.76 -11.85 -11.83
N LYS A 219 -0.30 -11.95 -12.65
CA LYS A 219 -0.94 -10.76 -13.24
C LYS A 219 -1.38 -9.79 -12.16
N TRP A 220 -1.00 -8.54 -12.33
CA TRP A 220 -1.30 -7.44 -11.42
C TRP A 220 -1.49 -6.15 -12.24
N ILE A 221 -2.34 -5.24 -11.78
CA ILE A 221 -2.51 -3.93 -12.43
C ILE A 221 -1.27 -3.06 -12.21
N VAL A 222 -0.76 -2.50 -13.30
CA VAL A 222 0.40 -1.61 -13.28
C VAL A 222 -0.01 -0.24 -13.81
N ILE A 223 0.55 0.80 -13.19
CA ILE A 223 0.36 2.19 -13.61
C ILE A 223 1.65 2.63 -14.28
N LEU A 224 1.56 3.03 -15.53
CA LEU A 224 2.69 3.35 -16.38
C LEU A 224 2.98 4.84 -16.30
N TYR A 225 4.20 5.20 -15.91
CA TYR A 225 4.67 6.57 -15.85
C TYR A 225 5.78 6.78 -16.88
N ASP A 226 5.79 7.96 -17.50
CA ASP A 226 6.86 8.41 -18.39
C ASP A 226 8.15 8.59 -17.60
N LEU A 227 9.14 7.75 -17.90
CA LEU A 227 10.42 7.79 -17.21
C LEU A 227 11.17 9.10 -17.38
N GLY A 228 11.04 9.76 -18.53
CA GLY A 228 11.68 11.06 -18.79
C GLY A 228 11.14 12.13 -17.84
N LYS A 229 9.82 12.19 -17.70
CA LYS A 229 9.14 13.10 -16.75
C LYS A 229 9.48 12.75 -15.29
N VAL A 230 9.47 11.46 -14.93
CA VAL A 230 9.77 11.03 -13.55
C VAL A 230 11.22 11.31 -13.14
N LYS A 231 12.18 11.22 -14.07
CA LYS A 231 13.59 11.54 -13.82
C LYS A 231 13.90 13.03 -13.83
N ALA A 232 12.97 13.87 -14.29
CA ALA A 232 13.14 15.32 -14.22
C ALA A 232 13.38 15.76 -12.77
N GLU A 233 14.03 16.92 -12.62
CA GLU A 233 14.33 17.51 -11.31
C GLU A 233 14.97 16.54 -10.31
N GLN A 234 15.97 15.78 -10.76
CA GLN A 234 16.73 14.83 -9.93
C GLN A 234 15.87 13.69 -9.35
N GLY A 235 14.71 13.39 -9.95
CA GLY A 235 13.89 12.25 -9.54
C GLY A 235 13.00 12.49 -8.32
N LYS A 236 12.77 13.75 -7.93
CA LYS A 236 11.81 14.11 -6.86
C LYS A 236 10.44 13.49 -7.09
N LEU A 237 9.97 13.51 -8.35
CA LEU A 237 8.68 12.92 -8.72
C LEU A 237 8.67 11.40 -8.49
N GLY A 238 9.78 10.72 -8.78
CA GLY A 238 9.90 9.28 -8.51
C GLY A 238 9.85 8.94 -7.02
N LEU A 239 10.39 9.81 -6.16
CA LEU A 239 10.25 9.66 -4.71
C LEU A 239 8.79 9.87 -4.29
N HIS A 240 8.13 10.91 -4.79
CA HIS A 240 6.71 11.18 -4.51
C HIS A 240 5.80 10.01 -4.92
N ILE A 241 5.99 9.45 -6.12
CA ILE A 241 5.25 8.28 -6.60
C ILE A 241 5.53 7.05 -5.73
N SER A 242 6.74 6.90 -5.18
CA SER A 242 7.09 5.75 -4.34
C SER A 242 6.51 5.78 -2.92
N THR A 243 6.04 6.96 -2.48
CA THR A 243 5.49 7.19 -1.15
C THR A 243 3.97 7.18 -1.11
N ASN A 244 3.33 7.37 -2.27
CA ASN A 244 1.89 7.25 -2.47
C ASN A 244 1.49 5.82 -2.86
#